data_AF-A0A9D8DCN2-F1
#
_entry.id   AF-A0A9D8DCN2-F1
#
_cell.length_a   1.000
_cell.length_b   1.000
_cell.length_c   1.000
_cell.angle_alpha   90.00
_cell.angle_beta   90.00
_cell.angle_gamma   90.00
#
_symmetry.space_group_name_H-M   'P 1'
#
loop_
_entity.id
_entity.type
_entity.pdbx_description
1 polymer ?
#
loop_
_entity_poly.entity_id
_entity_poly.type
_entity_poly.pdbx_seq_one_letter_code
_entity_poly.pdbx_strand_id
1 'polypeptide(L)'
;MRPAVWFGYVTGALVVIPAFVLMFLPYITGDWTSDNMQWNIGVGGGLPLALTWLYFMGWSSYGFETVAAFAPEYHSPETDTPRALRASAAFSVLVYALLPLGVGGTLGTDAVAADPTLISFYTQAFDILVGDALGNVMIFCLVAGLILSMNTATMDGSRALYGISKDGMTTKALGVLNRRNVPARAMTLDAILNIFLLTFFASAIEILAAGKLGYMMAHVFALTGFLLLRRDRPNWPRPIRLATIWLPIAALLVLANLVFVIVGGFTQADTYGYGVDKTWIGLGVLGISLLLYVWRHLVEDRGTLRLREETPATPEEAARATAATAG
;
A
#
# COMPACT_ATOMS: atom_id res chain seq x y z
N MET A 1 21.71 -16.08 14.62
CA MET A 1 20.87 -15.02 14.01
C MET A 1 20.65 -15.37 12.54
N ARG A 2 19.40 -15.32 12.04
CA ARG A 2 19.00 -15.95 10.77
C ARG A 2 19.53 -15.17 9.56
N PRO A 3 20.11 -15.82 8.53
CA PRO A 3 20.58 -15.18 7.29
C PRO A 3 19.56 -14.22 6.63
N ALA A 4 18.27 -14.50 6.78
CA ALA A 4 17.18 -13.65 6.29
C ALA A 4 17.16 -12.23 6.90
N VAL A 5 17.54 -12.08 8.17
CA VAL A 5 17.58 -10.76 8.84
C VAL A 5 18.75 -9.94 8.31
N TRP A 6 19.90 -10.60 8.10
CA TRP A 6 21.09 -9.95 7.56
C TRP A 6 20.87 -9.49 6.12
N PHE A 7 20.20 -10.34 5.33
CA PHE A 7 19.76 -9.98 3.98
C PHE A 7 18.89 -8.71 4.00
N GLY A 8 17.89 -8.65 4.88
CA GLY A 8 17.03 -7.47 5.05
C GLY A 8 17.79 -6.18 5.43
N TYR A 9 18.81 -6.27 6.30
CA TYR A 9 19.62 -5.10 6.66
C TYR A 9 20.49 -4.60 5.51
N VAL A 10 21.16 -5.51 4.81
CA VAL A 10 21.99 -5.15 3.64
C VAL A 10 21.14 -4.48 2.58
N THR A 11 19.96 -5.03 2.31
CA THR A 11 19.09 -4.50 1.27
C THR A 11 18.41 -3.21 1.67
N GLY A 12 18.04 -3.06 2.95
CA GLY A 12 17.60 -1.78 3.48
C GLY A 12 18.68 -0.71 3.30
N ALA A 13 19.93 -1.03 3.63
CA ALA A 13 21.06 -0.13 3.41
C ALA A 13 21.25 0.21 1.92
N LEU A 14 21.12 -0.77 1.01
CA LEU A 14 21.21 -0.54 -0.43
C LEU A 14 20.16 0.46 -0.95
N VAL A 15 18.95 0.51 -0.39
CA VAL A 15 17.93 1.48 -0.81
C VAL A 15 18.08 2.83 -0.10
N VAL A 16 18.50 2.81 1.16
CA VAL A 16 18.65 4.02 1.96
C VAL A 16 19.79 4.89 1.42
N ILE A 17 20.87 4.32 0.89
CA ILE A 17 22.01 5.10 0.39
C ILE A 17 21.62 5.98 -0.83
N PRO A 18 21.06 5.45 -1.93
CA PRO A 18 20.58 6.28 -3.05
C PRO A 18 19.54 7.30 -2.61
N ALA A 19 18.60 6.92 -1.74
CA ALA A 19 17.60 7.85 -1.22
C ALA A 19 18.25 8.99 -0.43
N PHE A 20 19.24 8.69 0.43
CA PHE A 20 19.98 9.68 1.19
C PHE A 20 20.76 10.64 0.28
N VAL A 21 21.40 10.12 -0.77
CA VAL A 21 22.09 10.94 -1.76
C VAL A 21 21.13 11.94 -2.39
N LEU A 22 19.97 11.49 -2.87
CA LEU A 22 18.97 12.40 -3.47
C LEU A 22 18.36 13.40 -2.48
N MET A 23 18.22 13.01 -1.21
CA MET A 23 17.60 13.85 -0.18
C MET A 23 18.54 14.92 0.39
N PHE A 24 19.85 14.65 0.48
CA PHE A 24 20.76 15.52 1.23
C PHE A 24 21.91 16.07 0.39
N LEU A 25 22.42 15.30 -0.57
CA LEU A 25 23.60 15.72 -1.33
C LEU A 25 23.36 17.02 -2.13
N PRO A 26 22.20 17.24 -2.80
CA PRO A 26 21.95 18.49 -3.52
C PRO A 26 22.15 19.77 -2.67
N TYR A 27 21.79 19.69 -1.38
CA TYR A 27 21.91 20.81 -0.45
C TYR A 27 23.34 21.07 0.01
N ILE A 28 24.22 20.07 -0.10
CA ILE A 28 25.61 20.13 0.32
C ILE A 28 26.51 20.53 -0.85
N THR A 29 26.26 19.98 -2.05
CA THR A 29 27.05 20.26 -3.25
C THR A 29 26.71 21.61 -3.88
N GLY A 30 25.54 22.18 -3.57
CA GLY A 30 25.07 23.43 -4.15
C GLY A 30 24.32 23.25 -5.47
N ASP A 31 24.04 22.01 -5.88
CA ASP A 31 23.28 21.70 -7.09
C ASP A 31 21.77 21.96 -6.90
N TRP A 32 21.31 22.14 -5.66
CA TRP A 32 19.93 22.50 -5.37
C TRP A 32 19.68 23.99 -5.61
N THR A 33 18.71 24.31 -6.47
CA THR A 33 18.30 25.69 -6.74
C THR A 33 16.77 25.83 -6.64
N SER A 34 16.29 26.90 -5.98
CA SER A 34 14.84 27.16 -5.87
C SER A 34 14.17 27.52 -7.19
N ASP A 35 14.92 28.06 -8.14
CA ASP A 35 14.43 28.46 -9.47
C ASP A 35 14.02 27.25 -10.33
N ASN A 36 14.56 26.08 -10.01
CA ASN A 36 14.18 24.79 -10.62
C ASN A 36 12.81 24.30 -10.13
N MET A 37 12.26 24.90 -9.07
CA MET A 37 11.01 24.48 -8.44
C MET A 37 9.84 25.34 -8.86
N GLN A 38 8.81 24.70 -9.40
CA GLN A 38 7.52 25.34 -9.64
C GLN A 38 6.55 25.09 -8.47
N TRP A 39 6.17 26.17 -7.78
CA TRP A 39 5.23 26.14 -6.66
C TRP A 39 3.81 26.46 -7.12
N ASN A 40 3.32 25.72 -8.12
CA ASN A 40 1.96 25.86 -8.62
C ASN A 40 1.29 24.48 -8.76
N ILE A 41 -0.04 24.46 -8.78
CA ILE A 41 -0.83 23.22 -8.90
C ILE A 41 -0.98 22.81 -10.38
N GLY A 42 -0.28 23.45 -11.32
CA GLY A 42 -0.37 23.24 -12.76
C GLY A 42 -1.34 24.20 -13.47
N VAL A 43 -1.29 24.24 -14.81
CA VAL A 43 -2.23 25.02 -15.65
C VAL A 43 -3.60 24.34 -15.61
N GLY A 44 -4.63 25.07 -15.15
CA GLY A 44 -5.93 24.49 -14.75
C GLY A 44 -6.01 24.12 -13.26
N GLY A 45 -4.99 24.52 -12.48
CA GLY A 45 -4.82 24.31 -11.05
C GLY A 45 -6.01 24.75 -10.21
N GLY A 46 -6.83 23.76 -9.86
CA GLY A 46 -7.90 23.89 -8.89
C GLY A 46 -7.87 22.73 -7.91
N LEU A 47 -8.75 22.81 -6.91
CA LEU A 47 -8.97 21.74 -5.94
C LEU A 47 -9.13 20.34 -6.60
N PRO A 48 -9.80 20.17 -7.76
CA PRO A 48 -9.93 18.85 -8.40
C PRO A 48 -8.58 18.23 -8.82
N LEU A 49 -7.64 19.02 -9.34
CA LEU A 49 -6.31 18.55 -9.73
C LEU A 49 -5.50 18.09 -8.51
N ALA A 50 -5.54 18.89 -7.44
CA ALA A 50 -4.90 18.53 -6.18
C ALA A 50 -5.49 17.23 -5.61
N LEU A 51 -6.82 17.07 -5.62
CA LEU A 51 -7.48 15.86 -5.15
C LEU A 51 -7.13 14.63 -5.98
N THR A 52 -6.99 14.75 -7.31
CA THR A 52 -6.51 13.65 -8.15
C THR A 52 -5.08 13.28 -7.84
N TRP A 53 -4.17 14.25 -7.72
CA TRP A 53 -2.78 13.93 -7.36
C TRP A 53 -2.66 13.34 -5.96
N LEU A 54 -3.46 13.78 -4.99
CA LEU A 54 -3.53 13.16 -3.66
C LEU A 54 -4.00 11.71 -3.73
N TYR A 55 -4.97 11.39 -4.59
CA TYR A 55 -5.36 10.01 -4.88
C TYR A 55 -4.18 9.20 -5.44
N PHE A 56 -3.40 9.78 -6.37
CA PHE A 56 -2.22 9.11 -6.93
C PHE A 56 -1.09 8.93 -5.90
N MET A 57 -0.85 9.93 -5.05
CA MET A 57 0.15 9.92 -3.99
C MET A 57 -0.23 9.01 -2.83
N GLY A 58 -1.52 8.74 -2.63
CA GLY A 58 -2.01 7.81 -1.59
C GLY A 58 -1.38 6.43 -1.68
N TRP A 59 -1.13 5.93 -2.90
CA TRP A 59 -0.40 4.67 -3.13
C TRP A 59 0.98 4.64 -2.48
N SER A 60 1.74 5.72 -2.65
CA SER A 60 3.10 5.80 -2.10
C SER A 60 3.10 6.18 -0.62
N SER A 61 2.07 6.92 -0.16
CA SER A 61 2.04 7.53 1.17
C SER A 61 1.53 6.58 2.26
N TYR A 62 0.54 5.76 1.94
CA TYR A 62 -0.01 4.77 2.87
C TYR A 62 0.79 3.46 2.83
N GLY A 63 2.12 3.48 2.94
CA GLY A 63 2.91 2.24 3.01
C GLY A 63 3.36 1.88 4.43
N PHE A 64 3.26 2.83 5.35
CA PHE A 64 3.86 2.72 6.69
C PHE A 64 3.05 1.82 7.64
N GLU A 65 1.80 1.47 7.32
CA GLU A 65 0.94 0.58 8.09
C GLU A 65 1.37 -0.89 8.02
N THR A 66 2.25 -1.25 7.08
CA THR A 66 2.88 -2.58 7.02
C THR A 66 3.49 -2.99 8.36
N VAL A 67 4.02 -2.05 9.15
CA VAL A 67 4.54 -2.34 10.50
C VAL A 67 3.44 -2.81 11.47
N ALA A 68 2.18 -2.42 11.26
CA ALA A 68 1.06 -2.90 12.07
C ALA A 68 0.67 -4.35 11.74
N ALA A 69 0.90 -4.81 10.50
CA ALA A 69 0.65 -6.19 10.10
C ALA A 69 1.55 -7.18 10.86
N PHE A 70 2.77 -6.77 11.19
CA PHE A 70 3.73 -7.55 11.97
C PHE A 70 3.60 -7.36 13.48
N ALA A 71 2.58 -6.63 13.95
CA ALA A 71 2.36 -6.44 15.39
C ALA A 71 2.31 -7.74 16.21
N PRO A 72 1.71 -8.85 15.73
CA PRO A 72 1.72 -10.13 16.46
C PRO A 72 3.11 -10.76 16.60
N GLU A 73 4.07 -10.37 15.75
CA GLU A 73 5.45 -10.88 15.77
C GLU A 73 6.37 -10.04 16.68
N TYR A 74 5.87 -8.93 17.23
CA TYR A 74 6.65 -8.08 18.13
C TYR A 74 6.80 -8.70 19.51
N HIS A 75 7.96 -8.47 20.15
CA HIS A 75 8.23 -8.94 21.50
C HIS A 75 7.24 -8.37 22.51
N SER A 76 6.84 -7.10 22.37
CA SER A 76 5.82 -6.47 23.21
C SER A 76 4.88 -5.63 22.35
N PRO A 77 3.80 -6.23 21.80
CA PRO A 77 2.90 -5.55 20.86
C PRO A 77 2.30 -4.24 21.40
N GLU A 78 2.00 -4.18 22.70
CA GLU A 78 1.42 -2.99 23.35
C GLU A 78 2.32 -1.75 23.28
N THR A 79 3.64 -1.95 23.38
CA THR A 79 4.62 -0.85 23.41
C THR A 79 5.34 -0.67 22.09
N ASP A 80 5.62 -1.77 21.39
CA ASP A 80 6.48 -1.76 20.20
C ASP A 80 5.72 -1.33 18.97
N THR A 81 4.45 -1.75 18.81
CA THR A 81 3.59 -1.32 17.70
C THR A 81 3.43 0.19 17.60
N PRO A 82 3.04 0.93 18.66
CA PRO A 82 2.91 2.39 18.57
C PRO A 82 4.27 3.11 18.41
N ARG A 83 5.38 2.52 18.85
CA ARG A 83 6.73 3.06 18.60
C ARG A 83 7.14 2.88 17.15
N ALA A 84 6.96 1.68 16.61
CA ALA A 84 7.25 1.34 15.21
C ALA A 84 6.41 2.20 14.25
N LEU A 85 5.10 2.35 14.50
CA LEU A 85 4.22 3.21 13.70
C LEU A 85 4.69 4.67 13.68
N ARG A 86 5.03 5.24 14.84
CA ARG A 86 5.51 6.64 14.90
C ARG A 86 6.85 6.83 14.23
N ALA A 87 7.80 5.91 14.42
CA ALA A 87 9.10 5.97 13.79
C ALA A 87 9.00 5.83 12.26
N SER A 88 8.19 4.87 11.79
CA SER A 88 7.91 4.66 10.36
C SER A 88 7.24 5.89 9.75
N ALA A 89 6.19 6.43 10.38
CA ALA A 89 5.51 7.62 9.90
C ALA A 89 6.44 8.86 9.85
N ALA A 90 7.27 9.07 10.88
CA ALA A 90 8.22 10.18 10.89
C ALA A 90 9.28 10.04 9.78
N PHE A 91 9.77 8.82 9.56
CA PHE A 91 10.69 8.52 8.46
C PHE A 91 10.03 8.77 7.09
N SER A 92 8.80 8.29 6.89
CA SER A 92 8.02 8.53 5.67
C SER A 92 7.81 10.03 5.40
N VAL A 93 7.43 10.82 6.42
CA VAL A 93 7.28 12.27 6.27
C VAL A 93 8.59 12.92 5.81
N LEU A 94 9.71 12.53 6.41
CA LEU A 94 11.03 13.04 6.03
C LEU A 94 11.36 12.69 4.57
N VAL A 95 11.17 11.43 4.17
CA VAL A 95 11.47 10.96 2.81
C VAL A 95 10.55 11.62 1.78
N TYR A 96 9.25 11.68 2.03
CA TYR A 96 8.28 12.27 1.09
C TYR A 96 8.40 13.78 0.99
N ALA A 97 8.96 14.46 1.99
CA ALA A 97 9.29 15.87 1.90
C ALA A 97 10.62 16.09 1.16
N LEU A 98 11.71 15.45 1.62
CA LEU A 98 13.04 15.76 1.13
C LEU A 98 13.35 15.18 -0.25
N LEU A 99 12.84 14.00 -0.60
CA LEU A 99 13.20 13.35 -1.85
C LEU A 99 12.65 14.11 -3.07
N PRO A 100 11.36 14.51 -3.13
CA PRO A 100 10.87 15.33 -4.22
C PRO A 100 11.51 16.71 -4.28
N LEU A 101 11.82 17.32 -3.12
CA LEU A 101 12.49 18.62 -3.06
C LEU A 101 13.94 18.54 -3.54
N GLY A 102 14.67 17.48 -3.17
CA GLY A 102 16.05 17.25 -3.57
C GLY A 102 16.16 17.00 -5.07
N VAL A 103 15.35 16.08 -5.60
CA VAL A 103 15.32 15.78 -7.04
C VAL A 103 14.82 16.98 -7.85
N GLY A 104 13.69 17.57 -7.45
CA GLY A 104 13.08 18.70 -8.16
C GLY A 104 13.98 19.93 -8.18
N GLY A 105 14.67 20.23 -7.08
CA GLY A 105 15.61 21.36 -7.03
C GLY A 105 16.91 21.11 -7.78
N THR A 106 17.30 19.85 -8.03
CA THR A 106 18.50 19.51 -8.80
C THR A 106 18.23 19.51 -10.30
N LEU A 107 17.17 18.83 -10.74
CA LEU A 107 16.87 18.63 -12.17
C LEU A 107 15.89 19.65 -12.76
N GLY A 108 15.05 20.27 -11.93
CA GLY A 108 13.90 21.03 -12.39
C GLY A 108 12.64 20.18 -12.51
N THR A 109 11.51 20.76 -12.11
CA THR A 109 10.20 20.10 -12.20
C THR A 109 9.80 19.80 -13.65
N ASP A 110 10.23 20.63 -14.60
CA ASP A 110 9.94 20.44 -16.04
C ASP A 110 10.69 19.22 -16.62
N ALA A 111 11.94 19.01 -16.23
CA ALA A 111 12.73 17.86 -16.66
C ALA A 111 12.13 16.55 -16.12
N VAL A 112 11.69 16.55 -14.86
CA VAL A 112 11.00 15.40 -14.25
C VAL A 112 9.66 15.13 -14.94
N ALA A 113 8.89 16.18 -15.24
CA ALA A 113 7.60 16.04 -15.92
C ALA A 113 7.73 15.60 -17.39
N ALA A 114 8.84 15.91 -18.05
CA ALA A 114 9.12 15.53 -19.42
C ALA A 114 9.53 14.06 -19.58
N ASP A 115 9.89 13.36 -18.49
CA ASP A 115 10.27 11.95 -18.54
C ASP A 115 9.05 11.03 -18.72
N PRO A 116 8.86 10.37 -19.89
CA PRO A 116 7.72 9.50 -20.13
C PRO A 116 7.74 8.22 -19.29
N THR A 117 8.90 7.84 -18.75
CA THR A 117 9.06 6.64 -17.90
C THR A 117 8.83 6.89 -16.43
N LEU A 118 8.83 8.16 -15.99
CA LEU A 118 8.78 8.60 -14.58
C LEU A 118 9.86 7.96 -13.69
N ILE A 119 10.94 7.45 -14.28
CA ILE A 119 12.01 6.72 -13.58
C ILE A 119 13.38 7.10 -14.14
N SER A 120 13.51 7.29 -15.45
CA SER A 120 14.80 7.60 -16.09
C SER A 120 15.42 8.92 -15.61
N PHE A 121 14.61 9.88 -15.11
CA PHE A 121 15.15 11.10 -14.51
C PHE A 121 16.06 10.82 -13.31
N TYR A 122 15.92 9.69 -12.61
CA TYR A 122 16.82 9.33 -11.51
C TYR A 122 18.27 9.13 -11.98
N THR A 123 18.49 8.63 -13.20
CA THR A 123 19.86 8.45 -13.72
C THR A 123 20.52 9.82 -13.88
N GLN A 124 19.81 10.76 -14.51
CA GLN A 124 20.27 12.14 -14.69
C GLN A 124 20.53 12.83 -13.35
N ALA A 125 19.66 12.65 -12.35
CA ALA A 125 19.85 13.21 -11.01
C ALA A 125 21.15 12.68 -10.37
N PHE A 126 21.38 11.37 -10.45
CA PHE A 126 22.59 10.79 -9.88
C PHE A 126 23.87 11.18 -10.63
N ASP A 127 23.82 11.27 -11.95
CA ASP A 127 24.98 11.67 -12.76
C ASP A 127 25.41 13.11 -12.41
N ILE A 128 24.47 14.01 -12.18
CA ILE A 128 24.76 15.39 -11.72
C ILE A 128 25.38 15.37 -10.32
N LEU A 129 24.81 14.62 -9.38
CA LEU A 129 25.17 14.70 -7.96
C LEU A 129 26.44 13.94 -7.58
N VAL A 130 26.71 12.80 -8.22
CA VAL A 130 27.81 11.90 -7.85
C VAL A 130 28.68 11.49 -9.04
N GLY A 131 28.34 11.89 -10.26
CA GLY A 131 29.02 11.52 -11.50
C GLY A 131 28.66 10.11 -11.99
N ASP A 132 28.86 9.87 -13.29
CA ASP A 132 28.40 8.67 -14.03
C ASP A 132 28.76 7.33 -13.35
N ALA A 133 29.98 7.20 -12.84
CA ALA A 133 30.45 5.95 -12.26
C ALA A 133 29.71 5.58 -10.96
N LEU A 134 29.55 6.55 -10.06
CA LEU A 134 28.80 6.35 -8.81
C LEU A 134 27.30 6.38 -9.06
N GLY A 135 26.81 7.13 -10.04
CA GLY A 135 25.41 7.18 -10.42
C GLY A 135 24.89 5.81 -10.88
N ASN A 136 25.68 5.12 -11.70
CA ASN A 136 25.38 3.73 -12.10
C ASN A 136 25.29 2.77 -10.89
N VAL A 137 26.14 2.95 -9.88
CA VAL A 137 26.07 2.16 -8.63
C VAL A 137 24.79 2.47 -7.86
N MET A 138 24.39 3.74 -7.77
CA MET A 138 23.14 4.14 -7.09
C MET A 138 21.91 3.57 -7.79
N ILE A 139 21.89 3.60 -9.13
CA ILE A 139 20.82 2.99 -9.93
C ILE A 139 20.77 1.48 -9.73
N PHE A 140 21.92 0.80 -9.73
CA PHE A 140 21.98 -0.63 -9.43
C PHE A 140 21.39 -0.94 -8.05
N CYS A 141 21.74 -0.15 -7.04
CA CYS A 141 21.20 -0.30 -5.68
C CYS A 141 19.69 -0.06 -5.62
N LEU A 142 19.18 0.93 -6.36
CA LEU A 142 17.74 1.21 -6.47
C LEU A 142 16.99 0.04 -7.12
N VAL A 143 17.50 -0.49 -8.23
CA VAL A 143 16.91 -1.65 -8.93
C VAL A 143 16.93 -2.90 -8.05
N ALA A 144 18.05 -3.17 -7.36
CA ALA A 144 18.13 -4.27 -6.40
C ALA A 144 17.11 -4.13 -5.27
N GLY A 145 16.89 -2.90 -4.80
CA GLY A 145 15.84 -2.54 -3.85
C GLY A 145 14.43 -2.85 -4.34
N LEU A 146 14.12 -2.49 -5.58
CA LEU A 146 12.82 -2.76 -6.20
C LEU A 146 12.55 -4.25 -6.32
N ILE A 147 13.54 -5.05 -6.75
CA ILE A 147 13.41 -6.51 -6.84
C ILE A 147 13.09 -7.11 -5.47
N LEU A 148 13.72 -6.61 -4.40
CA LEU A 148 13.41 -7.08 -3.05
C LEU A 148 12.01 -6.67 -2.61
N SER A 149 11.63 -5.42 -2.88
CA SER A 149 10.30 -4.92 -2.55
C SER A 149 9.22 -5.80 -3.19
N MET A 150 9.42 -6.21 -4.45
CA MET A 150 8.53 -7.15 -5.13
C MET A 150 8.47 -8.51 -4.43
N ASN A 151 9.62 -9.06 -4.02
CA ASN A 151 9.65 -10.34 -3.29
C ASN A 151 8.85 -10.27 -1.97
N THR A 152 9.01 -9.17 -1.24
CA THR A 152 8.30 -8.94 0.02
C THR A 152 6.80 -8.79 -0.20
N ALA A 153 6.39 -8.03 -1.22
CA ALA A 153 4.98 -7.85 -1.57
C ALA A 153 4.29 -9.17 -1.94
N THR A 154 4.94 -10.02 -2.75
CA THR A 154 4.39 -11.35 -3.09
C THR A 154 4.29 -12.26 -1.86
N MET A 155 5.28 -12.20 -0.94
CA MET A 155 5.22 -12.96 0.31
C MET A 155 4.08 -12.49 1.22
N ASP A 156 3.87 -11.18 1.34
CA ASP A 156 2.80 -10.61 2.17
C ASP A 156 1.41 -10.91 1.59
N GLY A 157 1.20 -10.59 0.31
CA GLY A 157 -0.07 -10.83 -0.38
C GLY A 157 -0.51 -12.29 -0.36
N SER A 158 0.44 -13.22 -0.52
CA SER A 158 0.13 -14.66 -0.47
C SER A 158 -0.24 -15.16 0.93
N ARG A 159 0.33 -14.59 2.00
CA ARG A 159 -0.04 -14.89 3.39
C ARG A 159 -1.39 -14.29 3.76
N ALA A 160 -1.66 -13.05 3.34
CA ALA A 160 -2.97 -12.42 3.52
C ALA A 160 -4.07 -13.25 2.85
N LEU A 161 -3.86 -13.66 1.60
CA LEU A 161 -4.82 -14.48 0.85
C LEU A 161 -5.03 -15.87 1.48
N TYR A 162 -3.96 -16.45 2.02
CA TYR A 162 -4.04 -17.68 2.81
C TYR A 162 -4.90 -17.52 4.07
N GLY A 163 -4.69 -16.44 4.84
CA GLY A 163 -5.48 -16.13 6.04
C GLY A 163 -6.97 -15.96 5.72
N ILE A 164 -7.28 -15.12 4.73
CA ILE A 164 -8.66 -14.87 4.25
C ILE A 164 -9.32 -16.17 3.76
N SER A 165 -8.56 -17.10 3.16
CA SER A 165 -9.08 -18.42 2.77
C SER A 165 -9.42 -19.30 3.98
N LYS A 166 -8.60 -19.25 5.04
CA LYS A 166 -8.87 -19.95 6.31
C LYS A 166 -10.08 -19.41 7.04
N ASP A 167 -10.34 -18.11 6.92
CA ASP A 167 -11.51 -17.45 7.48
C ASP A 167 -12.78 -17.70 6.65
N GLY A 168 -12.71 -18.50 5.57
CA GLY A 168 -13.87 -18.84 4.74
C GLY A 168 -14.31 -17.72 3.80
N MET A 169 -13.51 -16.65 3.66
CA MET A 169 -13.85 -15.48 2.86
C MET A 169 -13.50 -15.63 1.37
N THR A 170 -12.65 -16.61 1.01
CA THR A 170 -12.31 -16.94 -0.39
C THR A 170 -12.09 -18.45 -0.55
N THR A 171 -11.94 -18.91 -1.81
CA THR A 171 -11.83 -20.33 -2.23
C THR A 171 -10.88 -21.18 -1.36
N LYS A 172 -11.24 -22.44 -1.06
CA LYS A 172 -10.40 -23.39 -0.29
C LYS A 172 -9.03 -23.62 -0.93
N ALA A 173 -8.96 -23.48 -2.26
CA ALA A 173 -7.74 -23.76 -3.03
C ALA A 173 -6.56 -22.90 -2.58
N LEU A 174 -6.81 -21.65 -2.16
CA LEU A 174 -5.81 -20.68 -1.74
C LEU A 174 -5.30 -20.92 -0.32
N GLY A 175 -6.07 -21.64 0.51
CA GLY A 175 -5.73 -22.01 1.88
C GLY A 175 -4.87 -23.27 2.02
N VAL A 176 -4.25 -23.73 0.93
CA VAL A 176 -3.40 -24.94 0.89
C VAL A 176 -1.92 -24.57 0.92
N LEU A 177 -1.21 -25.07 1.92
CA LEU A 177 0.24 -24.95 2.02
C LEU A 177 0.94 -26.08 1.26
N ASN A 178 2.11 -25.79 0.70
CA ASN A 178 2.99 -26.81 0.12
C ASN A 178 3.81 -27.53 1.21
N ARG A 179 4.64 -28.51 0.82
CA ARG A 179 5.54 -29.27 1.72
C ARG A 179 6.50 -28.40 2.54
N ARG A 180 6.75 -27.15 2.11
CA ARG A 180 7.63 -26.18 2.78
C ARG A 180 6.87 -25.14 3.61
N ASN A 181 5.57 -25.36 3.87
CA ASN A 181 4.69 -24.44 4.59
C ASN A 181 4.53 -23.07 3.93
N VAL A 182 4.58 -23.01 2.60
CA VAL A 182 4.38 -21.79 1.81
C VAL A 182 3.07 -21.89 1.02
N PRO A 183 2.24 -20.83 0.95
CA PRO A 183 1.00 -20.80 0.18
C PRO A 183 1.28 -20.69 -1.33
N ALA A 184 1.84 -21.75 -1.93
CA ALA A 184 2.32 -21.75 -3.31
C ALA A 184 1.24 -21.42 -4.34
N ARG A 185 -0.01 -21.87 -4.12
CA ARG A 185 -1.13 -21.58 -5.04
C ARG A 185 -1.49 -20.09 -5.06
N ALA A 186 -1.44 -19.42 -3.91
CA ALA A 186 -1.64 -17.98 -3.83
C ALA A 186 -0.51 -17.22 -4.54
N MET A 187 0.74 -17.65 -4.38
CA MET A 187 1.88 -17.08 -5.11
C MET A 187 1.80 -17.30 -6.62
N THR A 188 1.34 -18.48 -7.07
CA THR A 188 1.13 -18.74 -8.50
C THR A 188 0.01 -17.89 -9.08
N LEU A 189 -1.09 -17.70 -8.33
CA LEU A 189 -2.15 -16.79 -8.73
C LEU A 189 -1.64 -15.35 -8.87
N ASP A 190 -0.88 -14.87 -7.87
CA ASP A 190 -0.22 -13.56 -7.91
C ASP A 190 0.65 -13.41 -9.15
N ALA A 191 1.52 -14.38 -9.44
CA ALA A 191 2.39 -14.36 -10.62
C ALA A 191 1.60 -14.32 -11.94
N ILE A 192 0.55 -15.14 -12.08
CA ILE A 192 -0.31 -15.17 -13.27
C ILE A 192 -1.02 -13.82 -13.46
N LEU A 193 -1.56 -13.25 -12.39
CA LEU A 193 -2.23 -11.95 -12.44
C LEU A 193 -1.24 -10.85 -12.83
N ASN A 194 -0.04 -10.82 -12.25
CA ASN A 194 0.99 -9.85 -12.63
C ASN A 194 1.37 -9.96 -14.13
N ILE A 195 1.59 -11.17 -14.64
CA ILE A 195 1.90 -11.39 -16.06
C ILE A 195 0.73 -10.94 -16.95
N PHE A 196 -0.51 -11.26 -16.57
CA PHE A 196 -1.70 -10.84 -17.29
C PHE A 196 -1.81 -9.30 -17.33
N LEU A 197 -1.65 -8.63 -16.18
CA LEU A 197 -1.71 -7.18 -16.09
C LEU A 197 -0.63 -6.51 -16.94
N LEU A 198 0.60 -7.04 -16.94
CA LEU A 198 1.70 -6.55 -17.78
C LEU A 198 1.45 -6.73 -19.29
N THR A 199 0.69 -7.76 -19.67
CA THR A 199 0.36 -8.01 -21.09
C THR A 199 -0.86 -7.22 -21.54
N PHE A 200 -1.77 -6.90 -20.61
CA PHE A 200 -3.03 -6.23 -20.89
C PHE A 200 -2.90 -4.69 -20.91
N PHE A 201 -2.08 -4.11 -20.03
CA PHE A 201 -1.88 -2.67 -19.95
C PHE A 201 -0.63 -2.21 -20.70
N ALA A 202 -0.73 -1.07 -21.37
CA ALA A 202 0.37 -0.52 -22.19
C ALA A 202 1.40 0.26 -21.36
N SER A 203 1.02 0.76 -20.18
CA SER A 203 1.88 1.59 -19.33
C SER A 203 1.75 1.24 -17.84
N ALA A 204 2.82 1.49 -17.08
CA ALA A 204 2.83 1.28 -15.63
C ALA A 204 1.82 2.19 -14.89
N ILE A 205 1.58 3.39 -15.43
CA ILE A 205 0.61 4.34 -14.87
C ILE A 205 -0.81 3.78 -14.95
N GLU A 206 -1.17 3.08 -16.04
CA GLU A 206 -2.48 2.43 -16.17
C GLU A 206 -2.68 1.30 -15.17
N ILE A 207 -1.65 0.48 -14.95
CA ILE A 207 -1.67 -0.59 -13.93
C ILE A 207 -1.88 0.03 -12.55
N LEU A 208 -1.13 1.09 -12.25
CA LEU A 208 -1.26 1.86 -11.02
C LEU A 208 -2.66 2.47 -10.89
N ALA A 209 -3.22 3.04 -11.95
CA ALA A 209 -4.56 3.62 -11.93
C ALA A 209 -5.64 2.57 -11.62
N ALA A 210 -5.56 1.39 -12.24
CA ALA A 210 -6.50 0.29 -12.01
C ALA A 210 -6.35 -0.31 -10.59
N GLY A 211 -5.11 -0.52 -10.11
CA GLY A 211 -4.83 -1.14 -8.81
C GLY A 211 -5.13 -0.23 -7.61
N LYS A 212 -4.94 1.08 -7.75
CA LYS A 212 -5.11 2.07 -6.66
C LYS A 212 -6.51 2.09 -6.06
N LEU A 213 -7.54 1.82 -6.87
CA LEU A 213 -8.91 1.79 -6.36
C LEU A 213 -9.05 0.75 -5.24
N GLY A 214 -8.49 -0.44 -5.45
CA GLY A 214 -8.53 -1.50 -4.43
C GLY A 214 -7.80 -1.11 -3.16
N TYR A 215 -6.63 -0.47 -3.29
CA TYR A 215 -5.84 -0.03 -2.14
C TYR A 215 -6.52 1.07 -1.33
N MET A 216 -7.10 2.07 -2.00
CA MET A 216 -7.83 3.14 -1.37
C MET A 216 -9.12 2.64 -0.71
N MET A 217 -9.83 1.71 -1.36
CA MET A 217 -11.00 1.07 -0.78
C MET A 217 -10.65 0.22 0.44
N ALA A 218 -9.50 -0.46 0.45
CA ALA A 218 -9.03 -1.19 1.63
C ALA A 218 -8.84 -0.25 2.83
N HIS A 219 -8.33 0.97 2.62
CA HIS A 219 -8.21 1.99 3.67
C HIS A 219 -9.57 2.50 4.15
N VAL A 220 -10.50 2.74 3.24
CA VAL A 220 -11.89 3.09 3.57
C VAL A 220 -12.51 2.01 4.47
N PHE A 221 -12.36 0.73 4.09
CA PHE A 221 -12.90 -0.39 4.84
C PHE A 221 -12.18 -0.61 6.18
N ALA A 222 -10.86 -0.45 6.25
CA ALA A 222 -10.11 -0.58 7.49
C ALA A 222 -10.50 0.50 8.51
N LEU A 223 -10.60 1.76 8.09
CA LEU A 223 -11.04 2.86 8.95
C LEU A 223 -12.51 2.73 9.36
N THR A 224 -13.37 2.30 8.44
CA THR A 224 -14.78 1.99 8.75
C THR A 224 -14.87 0.83 9.75
N GLY A 225 -14.04 -0.20 9.58
CA GLY A 225 -13.93 -1.33 10.50
C GLY A 225 -13.52 -0.89 11.91
N PHE A 226 -12.63 0.10 12.06
CA PHE A 226 -12.32 0.68 13.36
C PHE A 226 -13.53 1.36 14.03
N LEU A 227 -14.32 2.11 13.25
CA LEU A 227 -15.55 2.77 13.75
C LEU A 227 -16.60 1.72 14.16
N LEU A 228 -16.81 0.70 13.33
CA LEU A 228 -17.73 -0.40 13.61
C LEU A 228 -17.27 -1.20 14.82
N LEU A 229 -15.98 -1.51 14.95
CA LEU A 229 -15.43 -2.23 16.11
C LEU A 229 -15.67 -1.49 17.44
N ARG A 230 -15.67 -0.15 17.43
CA ARG A 230 -15.97 0.67 18.62
C ARG A 230 -17.46 0.63 18.98
N ARG A 231 -18.34 0.44 17.99
CA ARG A 231 -19.78 0.31 18.17
C ARG A 231 -20.20 -1.12 18.55
N ASP A 232 -19.71 -2.11 17.83
CA ASP A 232 -20.19 -3.49 17.89
C ASP A 232 -19.54 -4.28 19.03
N ARG A 233 -18.29 -3.97 19.41
CA ARG A 233 -17.57 -4.66 20.50
C ARG A 233 -16.95 -3.70 21.51
N PRO A 234 -17.74 -2.86 22.22
CA PRO A 234 -17.21 -1.80 23.08
C PRO A 234 -16.38 -2.32 24.27
N ASN A 235 -16.71 -3.51 24.79
CA ASN A 235 -16.09 -4.10 25.98
C ASN A 235 -14.99 -5.13 25.67
N TRP A 236 -14.64 -5.32 24.40
CA TRP A 236 -13.59 -6.27 24.03
C TRP A 236 -12.23 -5.81 24.59
N PRO A 237 -11.43 -6.72 25.19
CA PRO A 237 -10.08 -6.38 25.67
C PRO A 237 -9.20 -5.97 24.48
N ARG A 238 -8.50 -4.84 24.61
CA ARG A 238 -7.70 -4.24 23.55
C ARG A 238 -6.31 -3.94 24.08
N PRO A 239 -5.25 -4.54 23.51
CA PRO A 239 -3.86 -4.22 23.87
C PRO A 239 -3.55 -2.73 23.65
N ILE A 240 -4.14 -2.14 22.60
CA ILE A 240 -3.98 -0.72 22.28
C ILE A 240 -5.36 -0.06 22.21
N ARG A 241 -5.61 0.90 23.10
CA ARG A 241 -6.87 1.66 23.14
C ARG A 241 -6.60 3.15 22.88
N LEU A 242 -6.96 3.60 21.68
CA LEU A 242 -6.94 5.02 21.31
C LEU A 242 -8.01 5.82 22.06
N ALA A 243 -7.76 7.12 22.28
CA ALA A 243 -8.72 8.06 22.86
C ALA A 243 -9.97 8.26 21.96
N THR A 244 -11.08 8.73 22.55
CA THR A 244 -12.36 8.93 21.85
C THR A 244 -12.25 9.95 20.70
N ILE A 245 -11.32 10.90 20.78
CA ILE A 245 -11.06 11.89 19.72
C ILE A 245 -10.67 11.25 18.38
N TRP A 246 -10.15 10.02 18.39
CA TRP A 246 -9.80 9.31 17.16
C TRP A 246 -11.01 8.80 16.38
N LEU A 247 -12.20 8.74 16.97
CA LEU A 247 -13.44 8.38 16.26
C LEU A 247 -13.83 9.40 15.20
N PRO A 248 -14.03 10.70 15.51
CA PRO A 248 -14.36 11.69 14.48
C PRO A 248 -13.21 11.86 13.47
N ILE A 249 -11.95 11.70 13.89
CA ILE A 249 -10.80 11.73 12.98
C ILE A 249 -10.88 10.57 11.98
N ALA A 250 -11.15 9.34 12.44
CA ALA A 250 -11.30 8.19 11.56
C ALA A 250 -12.47 8.37 10.58
N ALA A 251 -13.61 8.92 11.04
CA ALA A 251 -14.74 9.22 10.16
C ALA A 251 -14.41 10.29 9.10
N LEU A 252 -13.67 11.33 9.49
CA LEU A 252 -13.18 12.35 8.55
C LEU A 252 -12.22 11.74 7.52
N LEU A 253 -11.32 10.85 7.94
CA LEU A 253 -10.39 10.16 7.04
C LEU A 253 -11.11 9.19 6.10
N VAL A 254 -12.18 8.51 6.54
CA VAL A 254 -13.05 7.72 5.65
C VAL A 254 -13.64 8.63 4.57
N LEU A 255 -14.22 9.77 4.96
CA LEU A 255 -14.80 10.71 4.02
C LEU A 255 -13.75 11.27 3.05
N ALA A 256 -12.56 11.63 3.54
CA ALA A 256 -11.47 12.13 2.71
C ALA A 256 -11.02 11.09 1.67
N ASN A 257 -10.83 9.83 2.09
CA ASN A 257 -10.45 8.75 1.16
C ASN A 257 -11.56 8.47 0.14
N LEU A 258 -12.83 8.53 0.53
CA LEU A 258 -13.95 8.43 -0.40
C LEU A 258 -13.96 9.59 -1.41
N VAL A 259 -13.70 10.82 -0.97
CA VAL A 259 -13.57 11.99 -1.86
C VAL A 259 -12.42 11.79 -2.84
N PHE A 260 -11.27 11.28 -2.40
CA PHE A 260 -10.15 10.98 -3.30
C PHE A 260 -10.50 9.91 -4.33
N VAL A 261 -11.21 8.85 -3.93
CA VAL A 261 -11.69 7.80 -4.83
C VAL A 261 -12.70 8.35 -5.84
N ILE A 262 -13.67 9.16 -5.41
CA ILE A 262 -14.71 9.71 -6.28
C ILE A 262 -14.11 10.75 -7.23
N VAL A 263 -13.39 11.73 -6.69
CA VAL A 263 -12.89 12.86 -7.47
C VAL A 263 -11.75 12.42 -8.37
N GLY A 264 -10.72 11.81 -7.77
CA GLY A 264 -9.57 11.28 -8.50
C GLY A 264 -10.00 10.12 -9.38
N GLY A 265 -10.49 9.03 -8.79
CA GLY A 265 -10.80 7.79 -9.51
C GLY A 265 -11.89 7.90 -10.58
N PHE A 266 -12.97 8.66 -10.36
CA PHE A 266 -14.11 8.69 -11.29
C PHE A 266 -14.29 10.01 -12.04
N THR A 267 -14.30 11.16 -11.37
CA THR A 267 -14.70 12.41 -12.05
C THR A 267 -13.60 13.00 -12.93
N GLN A 268 -12.34 12.83 -12.55
CA GLN A 268 -11.21 13.48 -13.21
C GLN A 268 -10.33 12.50 -14.01
N ALA A 269 -10.71 11.23 -14.10
CA ALA A 269 -9.86 10.20 -14.72
C ALA A 269 -9.63 10.44 -16.22
N ASP A 270 -10.66 10.90 -16.95
CA ASP A 270 -10.54 11.23 -18.37
C ASP A 270 -9.76 12.54 -18.57
N THR A 271 -9.97 13.53 -17.69
CA THR A 271 -9.31 14.84 -17.76
C THR A 271 -7.79 14.73 -17.62
N TYR A 272 -7.30 13.75 -16.86
CA TYR A 272 -5.87 13.53 -16.63
C TYR A 272 -5.29 12.33 -17.38
N GLY A 273 -6.03 11.84 -18.39
CA GLY A 273 -5.46 11.02 -19.46
C GLY A 273 -5.25 9.53 -19.17
N TYR A 274 -5.69 9.01 -18.01
CA TYR A 274 -5.63 7.57 -17.74
C TYR A 274 -6.97 6.85 -17.95
N GLY A 275 -8.08 7.59 -18.03
CA GLY A 275 -9.40 7.07 -18.41
C GLY A 275 -10.19 6.44 -17.26
N VAL A 276 -11.51 6.68 -17.24
CA VAL A 276 -12.42 6.08 -16.24
C VAL A 276 -12.52 4.55 -16.42
N ASP A 277 -12.23 4.05 -17.62
CA ASP A 277 -12.19 2.62 -17.93
C ASP A 277 -11.27 1.84 -16.98
N LYS A 278 -10.13 2.41 -16.58
CA LYS A 278 -9.20 1.80 -15.62
C LYS A 278 -9.80 1.66 -14.24
N THR A 279 -10.54 2.67 -13.78
CA THR A 279 -11.26 2.63 -12.51
C THR A 279 -12.36 1.58 -12.54
N TRP A 280 -13.07 1.42 -13.66
CA TRP A 280 -14.04 0.35 -13.85
C TRP A 280 -13.39 -1.04 -13.82
N ILE A 281 -12.21 -1.21 -14.42
CA ILE A 281 -11.46 -2.47 -14.32
C ILE A 281 -11.11 -2.76 -12.87
N GLY A 282 -10.60 -1.76 -12.12
CA GLY A 282 -10.34 -1.90 -10.68
C GLY A 282 -11.58 -2.33 -9.89
N LEU A 283 -12.75 -1.74 -10.21
CA LEU A 283 -14.02 -2.11 -9.57
C LEU A 283 -14.45 -3.53 -9.95
N GLY A 284 -14.22 -3.94 -11.20
CA GLY A 284 -14.43 -5.30 -11.66
C GLY A 284 -13.56 -6.31 -10.91
N VAL A 285 -12.28 -6.01 -10.72
CA VAL A 285 -11.36 -6.84 -9.92
C VAL A 285 -11.83 -6.96 -8.48
N LEU A 286 -12.28 -5.86 -7.86
CA LEU A 286 -12.91 -5.92 -6.54
C LEU A 286 -14.18 -6.77 -6.55
N GLY A 287 -15.00 -6.67 -7.59
CA GLY A 287 -16.17 -7.52 -7.81
C GLY A 287 -15.84 -9.02 -7.87
N ILE A 288 -14.69 -9.42 -8.43
CA ILE A 288 -14.23 -10.81 -8.43
C ILE A 288 -14.07 -11.32 -6.99
N SER A 289 -13.62 -10.49 -6.04
CA SER A 289 -13.52 -10.90 -4.64
C SER A 289 -14.88 -11.30 -4.04
N LEU A 290 -15.95 -10.56 -4.37
CA LEU A 290 -17.32 -10.90 -3.98
C LEU A 290 -17.82 -12.17 -4.67
N LEU A 291 -17.49 -12.38 -5.95
CA LEU A 291 -17.82 -13.60 -6.66
C LEU A 291 -17.13 -14.82 -6.05
N LEU A 292 -15.86 -14.69 -5.64
CA LEU A 292 -15.14 -15.75 -4.95
C LEU A 292 -15.75 -16.06 -3.58
N TYR A 293 -16.23 -15.04 -2.85
CA TYR A 293 -16.96 -15.23 -1.59
C TYR A 293 -18.28 -15.99 -1.80
N VAL A 294 -19.06 -15.61 -2.82
CA VAL A 294 -20.31 -16.27 -3.16
C VAL A 294 -20.06 -17.72 -3.61
N TRP A 295 -19.06 -17.94 -4.46
CA TRP A 295 -18.63 -19.27 -4.91
C TRP A 295 -18.22 -20.15 -3.72
N ARG A 296 -17.42 -19.60 -2.81
CA ARG A 296 -16.98 -20.27 -1.59
C ARG A 296 -18.15 -20.83 -0.78
N HIS A 297 -19.14 -19.98 -0.53
CA HIS A 297 -20.29 -20.34 0.32
C HIS A 297 -21.30 -21.24 -0.39
N LEU A 298 -21.64 -20.94 -1.65
CA LEU A 298 -22.69 -21.67 -2.37
C LEU A 298 -22.19 -23.00 -2.96
N VAL A 299 -20.97 -23.02 -3.49
CA VAL A 299 -20.45 -24.19 -4.24
C VAL A 299 -19.55 -25.06 -3.37
N GLU A 300 -18.59 -24.48 -2.66
CA GLU A 300 -17.58 -25.26 -1.92
C GLU A 300 -18.05 -25.70 -0.53
N ASP A 301 -18.77 -24.83 0.18
CA ASP A 301 -19.31 -25.14 1.52
C ASP A 301 -20.78 -25.59 1.49
N ARG A 302 -21.47 -25.39 0.36
CA ARG A 302 -22.91 -25.70 0.20
C ARG A 302 -23.76 -25.13 1.35
N GLY A 303 -23.37 -23.96 1.83
CA GLY A 303 -23.99 -23.26 2.95
C GLY A 303 -24.86 -22.09 2.51
N THR A 304 -25.33 -21.30 3.47
CA THR A 304 -26.08 -20.07 3.22
C THR A 304 -25.14 -18.86 3.16
N LEU A 305 -25.48 -17.87 2.34
CA LEU A 305 -24.77 -16.59 2.33
C LEU A 305 -25.01 -15.85 3.65
N ARG A 306 -23.95 -15.68 4.44
CA ARG A 306 -23.97 -14.86 5.65
C ARG A 306 -23.41 -13.49 5.29
N LEU A 307 -24.23 -12.45 5.40
CA LEU A 307 -23.80 -11.06 5.15
C LEU A 307 -23.45 -10.30 6.44
N ARG A 308 -23.76 -10.90 7.59
CA ARG A 308 -23.50 -10.33 8.90
C ARG A 308 -22.95 -11.41 9.81
N GLU A 309 -21.81 -11.10 10.44
CA GLU A 309 -21.26 -11.95 11.48
C GLU A 309 -21.98 -11.71 12.81
N GLU A 310 -21.99 -12.75 13.65
CA GLU A 310 -22.36 -12.58 15.05
C GLU A 310 -21.31 -11.70 15.75
N THR A 311 -21.80 -10.79 16.58
CA THR A 311 -20.97 -9.78 17.27
C THR A 311 -21.02 -10.03 18.77
N PRO A 312 -20.37 -11.11 19.27
CA PRO A 312 -20.29 -11.35 20.70
C PRO A 312 -19.61 -10.17 21.38
N ALA A 313 -20.12 -9.77 22.53
CA ALA A 313 -19.63 -8.61 23.27
C ALA A 313 -18.33 -8.91 24.03
N THR A 314 -18.06 -10.19 24.31
CA THR A 314 -16.88 -10.67 25.05
C THR A 314 -16.23 -11.91 24.43
N PRO A 315 -14.92 -12.14 24.67
CA PRO A 315 -14.23 -13.35 24.22
C PRO A 315 -14.86 -14.64 24.76
N GLU A 316 -15.38 -14.62 25.99
CA GLU A 316 -16.06 -15.77 26.60
C GLU A 316 -17.37 -16.11 25.89
N GLU A 317 -18.13 -15.10 25.49
CA GLU A 317 -19.36 -15.26 24.72
C GLU A 317 -19.08 -15.83 23.32
N ALA A 318 -18.01 -15.38 22.67
CA ALA A 318 -17.55 -15.95 21.40
C ALA A 318 -17.15 -17.43 21.57
N ALA A 319 -16.39 -17.76 22.61
CA ALA A 319 -15.99 -19.14 22.89
C ALA A 319 -17.21 -20.05 23.12
N ARG A 320 -18.24 -19.56 23.83
CA ARG A 320 -19.50 -20.29 24.03
C ARG A 320 -20.29 -20.49 22.74
N ALA A 321 -20.40 -19.48 21.88
CA ALA A 321 -21.09 -19.58 20.59
C ALA A 321 -20.39 -20.57 19.63
N THR A 322 -19.06 -20.59 19.64
CA THR A 322 -18.26 -21.52 18.82
C THR A 322 -18.41 -22.96 19.33
N ALA A 323 -18.46 -23.17 20.66
CA ALA A 323 -18.70 -24.48 21.25
C ALA A 323 -20.12 -25.00 20.98
N ALA A 324 -21.13 -24.13 20.96
CA ALA A 324 -22.52 -24.48 20.70
C ALA A 324 -22.81 -24.85 19.24
N THR A 325 -21.96 -24.44 18.30
CA THR A 325 -22.09 -24.76 16.87
C THR A 325 -21.27 -25.98 16.43
N ALA A 326 -20.39 -26.48 17.31
CA ALA A 326 -19.51 -27.64 17.06
C ALA A 326 -20.03 -28.96 17.68
N GLY A 327 -21.12 -28.91 18.47
CA GLY A 327 -21.83 -30.08 19.03
C GLY A 327 -23.14 -30.35 18.30
#